data_AF-A0A357BN99-F1
#
_entry.id   AF-A0A357BN99-F1
#
_cell.length_a   1.000
_cell.length_b   1.000
_cell.length_c   1.000
_cell.angle_alpha   90.00
_cell.angle_beta   90.00
_cell.angle_gamma   90.00
#
_symmetry.space_group_name_H-M   'P 1'
#
loop_
_entity.id
_entity.type
_entity.pdbx_description
1 polymer ?
#
loop_
_entity_poly.entity_id
_entity_poly.type
_entity_poly.pdbx_seq_one_letter_code
_entity_poly.pdbx_strand_id
1 'polypeptide(L)'
;MKKILLGVLAGVMILAFTAVSSFAEGNYWDGWKKTTPLNTLEIFPDCGINVLGAGGDDILQATVDIYCGVKPGGYVGYVNPKVYDIFKKKGKKYPDGKTAVLVFKKIGAAFTTDHKDGQPIYDVVAIKDGKSIASKEAGHPLNPATCAKCHVGFNDICKKLGYLCGNRM
;
A
#
# COMPACT_ATOMS: atom_id res chain seq x y z
N MET A 1 5.83 -69.52 -6.99
CA MET A 1 5.64 -69.36 -5.53
C MET A 1 6.67 -68.35 -5.01
N LYS A 2 6.23 -67.33 -4.25
CA LYS A 2 7.00 -66.47 -3.30
C LYS A 2 8.21 -65.68 -3.89
N LYS A 3 8.06 -64.37 -4.16
CA LYS A 3 8.32 -63.19 -3.29
C LYS A 3 9.79 -63.05 -2.85
N ILE A 4 10.40 -61.87 -3.08
CA ILE A 4 11.41 -61.09 -2.29
C ILE A 4 11.94 -59.99 -3.24
N LEU A 5 11.58 -58.69 -3.07
CA LEU A 5 12.26 -57.65 -2.24
C LEU A 5 13.66 -57.31 -2.81
N LEU A 6 14.16 -56.09 -3.04
CA LEU A 6 13.88 -54.73 -2.58
C LEU A 6 14.60 -53.79 -3.58
N GLY A 7 13.90 -52.84 -4.20
CA GLY A 7 14.53 -51.75 -4.95
C GLY A 7 14.46 -50.46 -4.14
N VAL A 8 15.54 -50.10 -3.44
CA VAL A 8 15.68 -48.84 -2.73
C VAL A 8 17.04 -48.25 -3.10
N LEU A 9 17.03 -47.13 -3.83
CA LEU A 9 17.69 -45.88 -3.42
C LEU A 9 17.44 -44.82 -4.49
N ALA A 10 16.39 -44.04 -4.24
CA ALA A 10 16.17 -42.76 -4.88
C ALA A 10 17.26 -41.78 -4.42
N GLY A 11 18.11 -41.34 -5.34
CA GLY A 11 19.07 -40.26 -5.15
C GLY A 11 18.66 -39.05 -6.00
N VAL A 12 17.47 -38.49 -5.76
CA VAL A 12 17.11 -37.19 -6.35
C VAL A 12 17.62 -36.12 -5.39
N MET A 13 18.82 -35.63 -5.68
CA MET A 13 19.40 -34.46 -5.00
C MET A 13 18.66 -33.23 -5.51
N ILE A 14 17.57 -32.86 -4.81
CA ILE A 14 16.87 -31.60 -5.04
C ILE A 14 17.78 -30.49 -4.50
N LEU A 15 18.53 -29.86 -5.39
CA LEU A 15 19.17 -28.56 -5.13
C LEU A 15 18.05 -27.54 -4.91
N ALA A 16 17.68 -27.36 -3.65
CA ALA A 16 16.86 -26.25 -3.21
C ALA A 16 17.65 -24.96 -3.45
N PHE A 17 17.40 -24.31 -4.58
CA PHE A 17 17.69 -22.89 -4.78
C PHE A 17 16.81 -22.10 -3.82
N THR A 18 17.23 -21.98 -2.56
CA THR A 18 16.73 -20.92 -1.69
C THR A 18 17.34 -19.63 -2.19
N ALA A 19 16.60 -18.91 -3.04
CA ALA A 19 16.84 -17.51 -3.30
C ALA A 19 16.68 -16.77 -1.96
N VAL A 20 17.78 -16.64 -1.22
CA VAL A 20 17.87 -15.68 -0.12
C VAL A 20 17.83 -14.32 -0.79
N SER A 21 16.64 -13.73 -0.89
CA SER A 21 16.51 -12.30 -1.09
C SER A 21 17.11 -11.62 0.14
N SER A 22 18.41 -11.35 0.06
CA SER A 22 19.09 -10.46 0.97
C SER A 22 18.50 -9.08 0.73
N PHE A 23 17.48 -8.72 1.50
CA PHE A 23 17.01 -7.33 1.55
C PHE A 23 18.20 -6.51 2.03
N ALA A 24 18.69 -5.62 1.17
CA ALA A 24 19.63 -4.59 1.55
C ALA A 24 19.06 -3.83 2.77
N GLU A 25 19.91 -3.45 3.73
CA GLU A 25 19.52 -2.59 4.85
C GLU A 25 18.92 -1.29 4.31
N GLY A 26 17.59 -1.16 4.39
CA GLY A 26 16.86 0.00 3.86
C GLY A 26 15.42 -0.35 3.50
N ASN A 27 14.54 0.66 3.49
CA ASN A 27 13.19 0.48 2.97
C ASN A 27 13.23 0.53 1.45
N TYR A 28 12.38 -0.23 0.77
CA TYR A 28 12.37 -0.24 -0.71
C TYR A 28 11.96 1.11 -1.34
N TRP A 29 11.38 2.02 -0.54
CA TRP A 29 11.05 3.39 -0.95
C TRP A 29 12.17 4.40 -0.70
N ASP A 30 13.32 3.95 -0.20
CA ASP A 30 14.49 4.80 -0.09
C ASP A 30 14.92 5.22 -1.50
N GLY A 31 15.00 6.55 -1.72
CA GLY A 31 15.23 7.14 -3.05
C GLY A 31 13.98 7.40 -3.90
N TRP A 32 12.78 7.09 -3.40
CA TRP A 32 11.53 7.46 -4.08
C TRP A 32 11.22 8.96 -3.97
N LYS A 33 10.36 9.46 -4.86
CA LYS A 33 9.99 10.88 -4.87
C LYS A 33 8.96 11.15 -3.78
N LYS A 34 9.33 11.98 -2.80
CA LYS A 34 8.40 12.47 -1.77
C LYS A 34 7.30 13.31 -2.44
N THR A 35 6.05 13.08 -2.05
CA THR A 35 4.89 13.82 -2.58
C THR A 35 4.73 15.19 -1.92
N THR A 36 3.90 16.06 -2.51
CA THR A 36 3.60 17.41 -2.00
C THR A 36 2.97 17.39 -0.60
N PRO A 37 2.92 18.53 0.11
CA PRO A 37 2.39 18.63 1.48
C PRO A 37 0.96 18.12 1.66
N LEU A 38 0.09 18.21 0.65
CA LEU A 38 -1.26 17.63 0.71
C LEU A 38 -1.25 16.10 0.91
N ASN A 39 -0.15 15.44 0.53
CA ASN A 39 0.08 14.02 0.72
C ASN A 39 1.10 13.76 1.84
N THR A 40 1.30 14.73 2.74
CA THR A 40 2.17 14.63 3.92
C THR A 40 1.56 15.48 5.03
N LEU A 41 0.79 14.84 5.92
CA LEU A 41 0.33 15.52 7.14
C LEU A 41 1.35 15.32 8.26
N GLU A 42 1.68 16.38 8.98
CA GLU A 42 2.52 16.30 10.18
C GLU A 42 1.75 15.74 11.38
N ILE A 43 0.47 16.07 11.48
CA ILE A 43 -0.43 15.61 12.54
C ILE A 43 -1.73 15.17 11.90
N PHE A 44 -2.18 13.97 12.25
CA PHE A 44 -3.48 13.47 11.83
C PHE A 44 -4.56 13.95 12.80
N PRO A 45 -5.67 14.53 12.33
CA PRO A 45 -6.75 15.02 13.20
C PRO A 45 -7.34 13.94 14.12
N ASP A 46 -7.81 14.35 15.29
CA ASP A 46 -8.55 13.49 16.21
C ASP A 46 -9.94 13.13 15.68
N CYS A 47 -10.56 12.10 16.26
CA CYS A 47 -11.92 11.68 15.89
C CYS A 47 -12.93 12.80 16.12
N GLY A 48 -13.88 12.95 15.18
CA GLY A 48 -14.96 13.93 15.26
C GLY A 48 -14.55 15.36 14.87
N ILE A 49 -13.29 15.59 14.48
CA ILE A 49 -12.86 16.87 13.92
C ILE A 49 -13.41 17.01 12.49
N ASN A 50 -14.14 18.10 12.26
CA ASN A 50 -14.57 18.51 10.92
C ASN A 50 -13.45 19.31 10.24
N VAL A 51 -12.80 18.71 9.24
CA VAL A 51 -11.71 19.34 8.48
C VAL A 51 -12.20 20.20 7.32
N LEU A 52 -13.47 20.07 6.90
CA LEU A 52 -14.04 20.84 5.78
C LEU A 52 -14.02 22.35 6.09
N GLY A 53 -14.35 22.73 7.34
CA GLY A 53 -14.30 24.12 7.80
C GLY A 53 -12.89 24.71 7.89
N ALA A 54 -11.86 23.87 7.84
CA ALA A 54 -10.45 24.25 7.90
C ALA A 54 -9.75 24.15 6.53
N GLY A 55 -10.51 24.05 5.43
CA GLY A 55 -9.99 23.95 4.07
C GLY A 55 -9.61 22.54 3.63
N GLY A 56 -9.98 21.51 4.40
CA GLY A 56 -9.95 20.11 3.96
C GLY A 56 -11.06 19.81 2.95
N ASP A 57 -10.91 18.70 2.23
CA ASP A 57 -11.92 18.19 1.29
C ASP A 57 -12.63 16.94 1.85
N ASP A 58 -13.66 16.47 1.13
CA ASP A 58 -14.43 15.28 1.52
C ASP A 58 -13.57 14.01 1.64
N ILE A 59 -12.49 13.93 0.85
CA ILE A 59 -11.54 12.81 0.89
C ILE A 59 -10.77 12.85 2.22
N LEU A 60 -10.26 14.02 2.60
CA LEU A 60 -9.57 14.19 3.88
C LEU A 60 -10.52 13.94 5.05
N GLN A 61 -11.76 14.42 5.00
CA GLN A 61 -12.75 14.15 6.05
C GLN A 61 -13.00 12.65 6.21
N ALA A 62 -13.28 11.94 5.13
CA ALA A 62 -13.49 10.49 5.20
C ALA A 62 -12.23 9.73 5.64
N THR A 63 -11.05 10.23 5.28
CA THR A 63 -9.78 9.69 5.77
C THR A 63 -9.70 9.86 7.30
N VAL A 64 -10.03 11.04 7.83
CA VAL A 64 -10.10 11.26 9.28
C VAL A 64 -11.08 10.29 9.93
N ASP A 65 -12.31 10.20 9.42
CA ASP A 65 -13.36 9.36 10.02
C ASP A 65 -12.98 7.87 10.07
N ILE A 66 -12.27 7.37 9.04
CA ILE A 66 -11.82 5.97 8.98
C ILE A 66 -10.64 5.73 9.92
N TYR A 67 -9.65 6.63 9.94
CA TYR A 67 -8.35 6.37 10.57
C TYR A 67 -8.14 7.05 11.92
N CYS A 68 -9.03 7.92 12.38
CA CYS A 68 -8.85 8.63 13.65
C CYS A 68 -8.71 7.68 14.84
N GLY A 69 -9.41 6.53 14.81
CA GLY A 69 -9.35 5.52 15.87
C GLY A 69 -7.99 4.83 16.01
N VAL A 70 -7.21 4.76 14.92
CA VAL A 70 -5.84 4.20 14.95
C VAL A 70 -4.79 5.22 15.35
N LYS A 71 -5.16 6.51 15.48
CA LYS A 71 -4.30 7.64 15.90
C LYS A 71 -2.91 7.59 15.24
N PRO A 72 -2.85 7.52 13.90
CA PRO A 72 -1.68 7.04 13.18
C PRO A 72 -0.51 8.04 13.21
N GLY A 73 -0.74 9.25 13.72
CA GLY A 73 0.20 10.36 13.64
C GLY A 73 0.34 10.89 12.22
N GLY A 74 1.30 11.78 12.00
CA GLY A 74 1.61 12.24 10.66
C GLY A 74 2.11 11.14 9.73
N TYR A 75 2.01 11.39 8.43
CA TYR A 75 2.49 10.50 7.37
C TYR A 75 3.29 11.23 6.31
N VAL A 76 4.12 10.48 5.60
CA VAL A 76 4.83 10.95 4.42
C VAL A 76 4.51 10.07 3.23
N GLY A 77 4.05 10.67 2.14
CA GLY A 77 3.84 9.98 0.87
C GLY A 77 5.09 9.93 -0.02
N TYR A 78 5.28 8.81 -0.69
CA TYR A 78 6.32 8.60 -1.70
C TYR A 78 5.73 7.94 -2.95
N VAL A 79 6.26 8.30 -4.12
CA VAL A 79 5.90 7.72 -5.41
C VAL A 79 7.15 7.16 -6.08
N ASN A 80 7.01 5.96 -6.65
CA ASN A 80 8.09 5.29 -7.36
C ASN A 80 8.57 6.14 -8.55
N PRO A 81 9.88 6.45 -8.65
CA PRO A 81 10.42 7.25 -9.74
C PRO A 81 10.05 6.75 -11.13
N LYS A 82 9.92 5.42 -11.31
CA LYS A 82 9.56 4.79 -12.59
C LYS A 82 8.18 5.19 -13.12
N VAL A 83 7.29 5.61 -12.23
CA VAL A 83 5.90 6.00 -12.56
C VAL A 83 5.59 7.44 -12.15
N TYR A 84 6.60 8.19 -11.71
CA TYR A 84 6.41 9.54 -11.19
C TYR A 84 5.90 10.52 -12.26
N ASP A 85 6.30 10.35 -13.52
CA ASP A 85 5.79 11.18 -14.62
C ASP A 85 4.31 10.89 -14.89
N ILE A 86 3.87 9.63 -14.76
CA ILE A 86 2.46 9.23 -14.87
C ILE A 86 1.68 9.89 -13.74
N PHE A 87 2.19 9.80 -12.51
CA PHE A 87 1.61 10.45 -11.34
C PHE A 87 1.47 11.97 -11.51
N LYS A 88 2.54 12.66 -11.91
CA LYS A 88 2.54 14.12 -12.15
C LYS A 88 1.54 14.53 -13.23
N LYS A 89 1.41 13.73 -14.30
CA LYS A 89 0.46 13.98 -15.39
C LYS A 89 -0.96 13.53 -15.06
N LYS A 90 -1.22 13.04 -13.84
CA LYS A 90 -2.50 12.45 -13.42
C LYS A 90 -2.97 11.35 -14.40
N GLY A 91 -2.01 10.58 -14.91
CA GLY A 91 -2.22 9.55 -15.91
C GLY A 91 -2.97 8.33 -15.37
N LYS A 92 -3.58 7.57 -16.30
CA LYS A 92 -4.53 6.48 -15.97
C LYS A 92 -3.97 5.06 -16.09
N LYS A 93 -2.72 4.91 -16.52
CA LYS A 93 -2.16 3.61 -16.91
C LYS A 93 -0.83 3.43 -16.20
N TYR A 94 -0.86 2.76 -15.05
CA TYR A 94 0.37 2.36 -14.35
C TYR A 94 0.79 0.97 -14.82
N PRO A 95 2.10 0.74 -15.04
CA PRO A 95 2.62 -0.59 -15.27
C PRO A 95 2.55 -1.43 -14.00
N ASP A 96 2.69 -2.74 -14.16
CA ASP A 96 2.75 -3.68 -13.04
C ASP A 96 3.91 -3.37 -12.08
N GLY A 97 3.64 -3.51 -10.79
CA GLY A 97 4.59 -3.32 -9.70
C GLY A 97 4.28 -2.13 -8.80
N LYS A 98 5.24 -1.78 -7.94
CA LYS A 98 5.03 -0.82 -6.87
C LYS A 98 4.89 0.62 -7.37
N THR A 99 3.88 1.33 -6.89
CA THR A 99 3.51 2.66 -7.40
C THR A 99 3.71 3.74 -6.36
N ALA A 100 3.14 3.58 -5.17
CA ALA A 100 3.17 4.59 -4.12
C ALA A 100 3.16 3.96 -2.73
N VAL A 101 3.61 4.72 -1.74
CA VAL A 101 3.56 4.33 -0.33
C VAL A 101 3.27 5.55 0.56
N LEU A 102 2.39 5.40 1.55
CA LEU A 102 2.21 6.35 2.66
C LEU A 102 2.84 5.76 3.92
N VAL A 103 3.82 6.45 4.48
CA VAL A 103 4.62 5.97 5.62
C VAL A 103 4.15 6.64 6.90
N PHE A 104 3.63 5.85 7.83
CA PHE A 104 3.19 6.28 9.16
C PHE A 104 4.19 5.79 10.22
N LYS A 105 5.21 6.61 10.48
CA LYS A 105 6.32 6.23 11.37
C LYS A 105 5.86 5.93 12.80
N LYS A 106 4.88 6.68 13.32
CA LYS A 106 4.40 6.55 14.71
C LYS A 106 3.84 5.16 15.01
N ILE A 107 3.17 4.54 14.04
CA ILE A 107 2.58 3.20 14.16
C ILE A 107 3.42 2.11 13.48
N GLY A 108 4.60 2.45 12.96
CA GLY A 108 5.48 1.48 12.31
C GLY A 108 4.90 0.85 11.04
N ALA A 109 3.96 1.52 10.37
CA ALA A 109 3.21 0.97 9.24
C ALA A 109 3.41 1.79 7.96
N ALA A 110 3.37 1.10 6.82
CA ALA A 110 3.39 1.69 5.50
C ALA A 110 2.20 1.16 4.68
N PHE A 111 1.39 2.07 4.15
CA PHE A 111 0.25 1.75 3.29
C PHE A 111 0.75 1.78 1.86
N THR A 112 0.62 0.67 1.16
CA THR A 112 1.26 0.47 -0.15
C THR A 112 0.21 0.37 -1.24
N THR A 113 0.54 0.90 -2.40
CA THR A 113 -0.21 0.71 -3.64
C THR A 113 0.72 0.15 -4.70
N ASP A 114 0.40 -1.05 -5.17
CA ASP A 114 0.98 -1.67 -6.34
C ASP A 114 -0.06 -1.71 -7.46
N HIS A 115 0.37 -2.01 -8.69
CA HIS A 115 -0.53 -2.34 -9.79
C HIS A 115 -0.22 -3.73 -10.35
N LYS A 116 -1.27 -4.43 -10.80
CA LYS A 116 -1.16 -5.66 -11.58
C LYS A 116 -2.30 -5.72 -12.59
N ASP A 117 -1.99 -5.97 -13.85
CA ASP A 117 -2.96 -6.00 -14.95
C ASP A 117 -3.80 -4.70 -15.01
N GLY A 118 -3.14 -3.57 -14.70
CA GLY A 118 -3.77 -2.25 -14.63
C GLY A 118 -4.69 -2.01 -13.42
N GLN A 119 -4.81 -2.97 -12.50
CA GLN A 119 -5.62 -2.85 -11.28
C GLN A 119 -4.75 -2.58 -10.05
N PRO A 120 -5.17 -1.67 -9.14
CA PRO A 120 -4.42 -1.40 -7.93
C PRO A 120 -4.58 -2.53 -6.91
N ILE A 121 -3.46 -2.88 -6.27
CA ILE A 121 -3.39 -3.78 -5.13
C ILE A 121 -2.95 -2.95 -3.92
N TYR A 122 -3.75 -3.01 -2.86
CA TYR A 122 -3.45 -2.32 -1.60
C TYR A 122 -2.95 -3.30 -0.55
N ASP A 123 -2.04 -2.85 0.31
CA ASP A 123 -1.60 -3.59 1.48
C ASP A 123 -1.15 -2.62 2.58
N VAL A 124 -1.07 -3.10 3.81
CA VAL A 124 -0.44 -2.40 4.93
C VAL A 124 0.70 -3.27 5.43
N VAL A 125 1.93 -2.78 5.37
CA VAL A 125 3.13 -3.52 5.74
C VAL A 125 3.82 -2.90 6.95
N ALA A 126 4.48 -3.72 7.75
CA ALA A 126 5.36 -3.24 8.81
C ALA A 126 6.61 -2.62 8.18
N ILE A 127 6.99 -1.42 8.64
CA ILE A 127 8.22 -0.75 8.17
C ILE A 127 9.46 -1.58 8.51
N LYS A 128 9.44 -2.30 9.63
CA LYS A 128 10.59 -3.06 10.15
C LYS A 128 11.10 -4.13 9.19
N ASP A 129 10.18 -4.87 8.56
CA ASP A 129 10.53 -6.07 7.77
C ASP A 129 9.72 -6.21 6.48
N GLY A 130 8.87 -5.24 6.15
CA GLY A 130 8.06 -5.23 4.94
C GLY A 130 6.96 -6.29 4.91
N LYS A 131 6.72 -7.04 6.00
CA LYS A 131 5.66 -8.04 6.05
C LYS A 131 4.30 -7.38 6.16
N SER A 132 3.31 -7.96 5.48
CA SER A 132 1.92 -7.52 5.62
C SER A 132 1.46 -7.65 7.07
N ILE A 133 0.88 -6.57 7.58
CA ILE A 133 0.17 -6.44 8.86
C ILE A 133 -1.30 -6.05 8.61
N ALA A 134 -1.77 -6.24 7.38
CA ALA A 134 -3.15 -5.99 7.01
C ALA A 134 -4.12 -6.76 7.91
N SER A 135 -5.12 -6.06 8.43
CA SER A 135 -6.19 -6.71 9.17
C SER A 135 -7.04 -7.55 8.22
N LYS A 136 -7.44 -8.74 8.67
CA LYS A 136 -8.40 -9.61 7.98
C LYS A 136 -9.85 -9.24 8.28
N GLU A 137 -10.08 -8.43 9.31
CA GLU A 137 -11.42 -8.01 9.72
C GLU A 137 -11.99 -6.99 8.74
N ALA A 138 -13.19 -7.27 8.23
CA ALA A 138 -13.86 -6.38 7.28
C ALA A 138 -14.18 -5.02 7.93
N GLY A 139 -13.84 -3.93 7.26
CA GLY A 139 -14.07 -2.57 7.76
C GLY A 139 -13.00 -2.06 8.73
N HIS A 140 -12.05 -2.90 9.14
CA HIS A 140 -10.91 -2.44 9.92
C HIS A 140 -10.09 -1.41 9.09
N PRO A 141 -9.57 -0.32 9.70
CA PRO A 141 -8.83 0.72 8.95
C PRO A 141 -7.62 0.17 8.20
N LEU A 142 -6.91 -0.80 8.77
CA LEU A 142 -5.76 -1.46 8.15
C LEU A 142 -6.13 -2.59 7.16
N ASN A 143 -7.41 -2.78 6.83
CA ASN A 143 -7.82 -3.79 5.85
C ASN A 143 -7.72 -3.22 4.42
N PRO A 144 -7.05 -3.92 3.47
CA PRO A 144 -6.97 -3.51 2.06
C PRO A 144 -8.32 -3.22 1.39
N ALA A 145 -9.38 -3.93 1.80
CA ALA A 145 -10.73 -3.69 1.31
C ALA A 145 -11.28 -2.33 1.75
N THR A 146 -10.84 -1.78 2.89
CA THR A 146 -11.18 -0.42 3.33
C THR A 146 -10.53 0.62 2.42
N CYS A 147 -9.24 0.42 2.07
CA CYS A 147 -8.54 1.23 1.07
C CYS A 147 -9.27 1.21 -0.27
N ALA A 148 -9.63 -0.01 -0.73
CA ALA A 148 -10.38 -0.22 -1.95
C ALA A 148 -11.73 0.51 -1.95
N LYS A 149 -12.53 0.37 -0.89
CA LYS A 149 -13.84 1.01 -0.79
C LYS A 149 -13.72 2.53 -0.82
N CYS A 150 -12.76 3.10 -0.09
CA CYS A 150 -12.51 4.54 -0.10
C CYS A 150 -12.12 5.02 -1.51
N HIS A 151 -11.13 4.39 -2.15
CA HIS A 151 -10.72 4.79 -3.50
C HIS A 151 -11.82 4.65 -4.57
N VAL A 152 -12.74 3.70 -4.43
CA VAL A 152 -13.91 3.60 -5.33
C VAL A 152 -14.97 4.64 -5.00
N GLY A 153 -15.30 4.82 -3.72
CA GLY A 153 -16.35 5.74 -3.28
C GLY A 153 -16.07 7.19 -3.65
N PHE A 154 -14.79 7.58 -3.68
CA PHE A 154 -14.37 8.94 -4.04
C PHE A 154 -13.97 9.10 -5.51
N ASN A 155 -14.16 8.09 -6.36
CA ASN A 155 -13.70 8.12 -7.75
C ASN A 155 -14.23 9.34 -8.53
N ASP A 156 -15.48 9.74 -8.32
CA ASP A 156 -16.05 10.88 -9.02
C ASP A 156 -15.51 12.23 -8.53
N ILE A 157 -15.22 12.36 -7.23
CA ILE A 157 -14.54 13.53 -6.67
C ILE A 157 -13.13 13.61 -7.24
N CYS A 158 -12.40 12.50 -7.24
CA CYS A 158 -11.10 12.39 -7.89
C CYS A 158 -11.15 12.82 -9.36
N LYS A 159 -12.10 12.29 -10.15
CA LYS A 159 -12.26 12.65 -11.56
C LYS A 159 -12.53 14.14 -11.75
N LYS A 160 -13.38 14.75 -10.93
CA LYS A 160 -13.67 16.20 -10.95
C LYS A 160 -12.42 17.04 -10.69
N LEU A 161 -11.54 16.57 -9.81
CA LEU A 161 -10.25 17.20 -9.52
C LEU A 161 -9.15 16.82 -10.53
N GLY A 162 -9.52 16.08 -11.58
CA GLY A 162 -8.68 15.70 -12.71
C GLY A 162 -7.74 14.53 -12.45
N TYR A 163 -7.96 13.73 -11.40
CA TYR A 163 -7.16 12.54 -11.07
C TYR A 163 -8.04 11.28 -10.92
N LEU A 164 -7.42 10.09 -10.84
CA LEU A 164 -8.12 8.86 -10.47
C LEU A 164 -7.73 8.46 -9.05
N CYS A 165 -8.72 8.24 -8.18
CA CYS A 165 -8.52 7.73 -6.84
C CYS A 165 -7.92 6.32 -6.92
N GLY A 166 -6.62 6.20 -6.68
CA GLY A 166 -5.95 4.90 -6.73
C GLY A 166 -6.03 4.21 -8.10
N ASN A 167 -6.30 4.97 -9.16
CA ASN A 167 -6.22 4.52 -10.55
C ASN A 167 -6.96 3.22 -10.90
N ARG A 168 -8.22 3.08 -10.46
CA ARG A 168 -9.11 2.03 -10.97
C ARG A 168 -9.67 2.44 -12.32
N MET A 169 -9.39 1.63 -13.35
CA MET A 169 -10.09 1.69 -14.64
C MET A 169 -11.53 1.24 -14.47
#